data_AF-A0A7C5J0D2-F1
#
_entry.id   AF-A0A7C5J0D2-F1
#
_cell.length_a   1.000
_cell.length_b   1.000
_cell.length_c   1.000
_cell.angle_alpha   90.00
_cell.angle_beta   90.00
_cell.angle_gamma   90.00
#
_symmetry.space_group_name_H-M   'P 1'
#
loop_
_entity.id
_entity.type
_entity.pdbx_description
1 polymer ?
#
loop_
_entity_poly.entity_id
_entity_poly.type
_entity_poly.pdbx_seq_one_letter_code
_entity_poly.pdbx_strand_id
1 'polypeptide(L)' 'MKPLVGVIMGSSSDWETMRHAAEALAELGIPFEKEVVSAHRTPDKLFRYASEARS' A
#
# COMPACT_ATOMS: atom_id res chain seq x y z
N MET A 1 -13.40 8.55 -0.09
CA MET A 1 -12.74 8.90 1.19
C MET A 1 -11.25 9.00 0.96
N LYS A 2 -10.56 9.91 1.65
CA LYS A 2 -9.08 10.01 1.59
C LYS A 2 -8.49 8.83 2.40
N PRO A 3 -7.58 8.01 1.84
CA PRO A 3 -6.95 6.92 2.59
C PRO A 3 -6.08 7.48 3.70
N LEU A 4 -6.08 6.81 4.87
CA LEU A 4 -5.22 7.13 6.01
C LEU A 4 -4.00 6.20 6.09
N VAL A 5 -4.08 5.04 5.45
CA VAL A 5 -3.03 4.01 5.44
C VAL A 5 -2.76 3.55 4.01
N GLY A 6 -1.49 3.46 3.65
CA GLY A 6 -1.03 2.86 2.40
C GLY A 6 -0.52 1.44 2.62
N VAL A 7 -1.12 0.44 1.97
CA VAL A 7 -0.69 -0.97 2.01
C VAL A 7 0.06 -1.28 0.71
N ILE A 8 1.37 -1.02 0.69
CA ILE A 8 2.21 -1.29 -0.48
C ILE A 8 2.91 -2.65 -0.40
N MET A 9 3.19 -3.23 -1.57
CA MET A 9 3.90 -4.50 -1.67
C MET A 9 4.80 -4.56 -2.90
N GLY A 10 5.85 -5.37 -2.84
CA GLY A 10 6.86 -5.45 -3.89
C GLY A 10 6.38 -6.19 -5.13
N SER A 11 5.44 -7.13 -4.97
CA SER A 11 4.88 -8.01 -5.99
C SER A 11 3.42 -8.35 -5.70
N SER A 12 2.64 -8.72 -6.72
CA SER A 12 1.27 -9.23 -6.52
C SER A 12 1.23 -10.53 -5.73
N SER A 13 2.29 -11.34 -5.78
CA SER A 13 2.45 -12.55 -4.96
C SER A 13 2.44 -12.26 -3.46
N ASP A 14 2.92 -11.08 -3.04
CA ASP A 14 2.98 -10.69 -1.63
C ASP A 14 1.58 -10.42 -1.05
N TRP A 15 0.56 -10.29 -1.92
CA TRP A 15 -0.82 -10.04 -1.50
C TRP A 15 -1.38 -11.13 -0.59
N GLU A 16 -0.94 -12.37 -0.77
CA GLU A 16 -1.36 -13.49 0.11
C GLU A 16 -1.07 -13.19 1.59
N THR A 17 0.06 -12.52 1.86
CA THR A 17 0.44 -12.06 3.20
C THR A 17 -0.17 -10.70 3.53
N MET A 18 -0.07 -9.73 2.62
CA MET A 18 -0.46 -8.33 2.88
C MET A 18 -1.97 -8.13 3.04
N ARG A 19 -2.81 -9.05 2.52
CA ARG A 19 -4.27 -8.96 2.65
C ARG A 19 -4.74 -8.94 4.10
N HIS A 20 -4.01 -9.58 5.02
CA HIS A 20 -4.38 -9.63 6.43
C HIS A 20 -4.36 -8.23 7.09
N ALA A 21 -3.43 -7.36 6.67
CA ALA A 21 -3.42 -5.97 7.10
C ALA A 21 -4.62 -5.19 6.54
N ALA A 22 -4.97 -5.41 5.26
CA ALA A 22 -6.12 -4.78 4.63
C ALA A 22 -7.46 -5.24 5.25
N GLU A 23 -7.59 -6.52 5.58
CA GLU A 23 -8.75 -7.11 6.28
C GLU A 23 -8.91 -6.45 7.66
N ALA A 24 -7.83 -6.35 8.45
CA ALA A 24 -7.86 -5.69 9.76
C ALA A 24 -8.25 -4.21 9.68
N LEU A 25 -7.72 -3.47 8.70
CA LEU A 25 -8.08 -2.07 8.48
C LEU A 25 -9.56 -1.92 8.09
N ALA A 26 -10.09 -2.83 7.27
CA ALA A 26 -11.50 -2.85 6.89
C ALA A 26 -12.42 -3.12 8.09
N GLU A 27 -12.08 -4.09 8.95
CA GLU A 27 -12.83 -4.40 10.18
C GLU A 27 -12.88 -3.22 11.14
N LEU A 28 -11.79 -2.44 11.22
CA LEU A 28 -11.70 -1.23 12.03
C LEU A 28 -12.36 0.01 11.37
N GLY A 29 -12.83 -0.10 10.14
CA GLY A 29 -13.39 1.02 9.37
C GLY A 29 -12.35 2.09 9.01
N ILE A 30 -11.05 1.74 8.98
CA ILE A 30 -9.98 2.67 8.62
C ILE A 30 -9.83 2.68 7.09
N PRO A 31 -10.00 3.83 6.41
CA PRO A 31 -9.84 3.89 4.97
C PRO A 31 -8.37 3.69 4.58
N PHE A 32 -8.13 2.82 3.60
CA PHE A 32 -6.78 2.51 3.11
C PHE A 32 -6.76 2.38 1.58
N GLU A 33 -5.57 2.44 1.03
CA GLU A 33 -5.28 2.07 -0.36
C GLU A 33 -4.30 0.89 -0.40
N LYS A 34 -4.28 0.16 -1.52
CA LYS A 34 -3.31 -0.93 -1.74
C LYS A 34 -2.71 -0.84 -3.12
N GLU A 35 -1.39 -1.02 -3.22
CA GLU A 35 -0.69 -0.90 -4.50
C GLU A 35 0.59 -1.74 -4.57
N VAL A 36 0.93 -2.23 -5.76
CA VAL A 36 2.24 -2.84 -6.02
C VAL A 36 3.25 -1.74 -6.31
N VAL A 37 4.21 -1.55 -5.40
CA VAL A 37 5.29 -0.56 -5.45
C VAL A 37 6.60 -1.29 -5.17
N SER A 38 7.35 -1.62 -6.23
CA SER A 38 8.55 -2.45 -6.12
C SER A 38 9.80 -1.58 -6.04
N ALA A 39 10.55 -1.70 -4.95
CA ALA A 39 11.80 -0.96 -4.78
C ALA A 39 12.83 -1.23 -5.89
N HIS A 40 12.92 -2.47 -6.37
CA HIS A 40 13.92 -2.87 -7.35
C HIS A 40 13.44 -2.77 -8.81
N ARG A 41 12.14 -2.96 -9.06
CA ARG A 41 11.59 -3.00 -10.43
C ARG A 41 11.02 -1.66 -10.88
N THR A 42 10.50 -0.88 -9.94
CA THR A 42 9.88 0.44 -10.20
C THR A 42 10.33 1.48 -9.19
N PRO A 43 11.64 1.77 -9.08
CA PRO A 43 12.20 2.69 -8.08
C PRO A 43 11.59 4.10 -8.17
N ASP A 44 11.35 4.64 -9.37
CA ASP A 44 10.72 5.95 -9.54
C ASP A 44 9.29 6.01 -8.97
N LYS A 45 8.55 4.90 -9.09
CA LYS A 45 7.22 4.76 -8.50
C LYS A 45 7.31 4.77 -6.98
N LEU A 46 8.30 4.08 -6.41
CA LEU A 46 8.54 4.09 -4.96
C LEU A 46 8.84 5.50 -4.46
N PHE A 47 9.75 6.22 -5.13
CA PHE A 47 10.09 7.59 -4.73
C PHE A 47 8.88 8.52 -4.82
N ARG A 48 8.12 8.45 -5.92
CA ARG A 48 6.90 9.25 -6.08
C ARG A 48 5.90 8.94 -4.96
N TYR A 49 5.57 7.65 -4.78
CA TYR A 49 4.63 7.20 -3.74
C TYR A 49 5.02 7.72 -2.36
N ALA A 50 6.28 7.53 -1.96
CA ALA A 50 6.79 7.97 -0.66
C ALA A 50 6.76 9.50 -0.51
N SER A 51 7.08 10.26 -1.57
CA SER A 51 7.10 11.72 -1.52
C SER A 51 5.70 12.34 -1.41
N GLU A 52 4.69 11.68 -1.97
CA GLU A 52 3.31 12.18 -2.03
C GLU A 52 2.45 11.69 -0.85
N ALA A 53 2.86 10.62 -0.14
CA ALA A 53 2.06 9.95 0.89
C ALA A 53 1.55 10.84 2.05
N ARG A 54 2.26 11.92 2.40
CA ARG A 54 1.85 12.83 3.49
C ARG A 54 0.73 13.81 3.07
N SER A 55 0.58 14.05 1.77
CA SER A 55 -0.12 15.19 1.18
C SER A 55 -1.64 15.10 1.30
#